data_AF-A0A8T5GIS3-F1
#
_entry.id   AF-A0A8T5GIS3-F1
#
_cell.length_a   1.000
_cell.length_b   1.000
_cell.length_c   1.000
_cell.angle_alpha   90.00
_cell.angle_beta   90.00
_cell.angle_gamma   90.00
#
_symmetry.space_group_name_H-M   'P 1'
#
loop_
_entity.id
_entity.type
_entity.pdbx_description
1 polymer ?
#
loop_
_entity_poly.entity_id
_entity_poly.type
_entity_poly.pdbx_seq_one_letter_code
_entity_poly.pdbx_strand_id
1 'polypeptide(L)'
;MAKVIAGAMCLFLLFAMLPNAAAADGTDGEDANPTGDVPFTVEERTTPSQDGEKWKLSVAIDGDAATNGTTLTLTTQICINSGVCDPPINHEVTADEGTYSLSLTPPGDHSYVNWRVKATYADDSTDIFPDGDWYKTWSTCYFTDGEYGGIHASGNGCEIPSEEESFLPFIGVSLLATSIGVAGLAIARRTKVN
;
A
#
# COMPACT_ATOMS: atom_id res chain seq x y z
N MET A 1 -4.55 -44.60 25.81
CA MET A 1 -3.28 -43.90 25.54
C MET A 1 -3.09 -43.58 24.05
N ALA A 2 -3.23 -44.53 23.12
CA ALA A 2 -3.04 -44.27 21.68
C ALA A 2 -3.89 -43.10 21.09
N LYS A 3 -5.16 -42.94 21.51
CA LYS A 3 -6.03 -41.84 21.06
C LYS A 3 -5.59 -40.45 21.56
N VAL A 4 -4.97 -40.38 22.74
CA VAL A 4 -4.47 -39.12 23.32
C VAL A 4 -3.17 -38.70 22.64
N ILE A 5 -2.33 -39.68 22.29
CA ILE A 5 -1.08 -39.47 21.54
C ILE A 5 -1.38 -39.02 20.10
N ALA A 6 -2.37 -39.63 19.43
CA ALA A 6 -2.79 -39.23 18.09
C ALA A 6 -3.39 -37.81 18.06
N GLY A 7 -4.21 -37.44 19.06
CA GLY A 7 -4.76 -36.10 19.18
C GLY A 7 -3.70 -35.02 19.41
N ALA A 8 -2.72 -35.30 20.28
CA ALA A 8 -1.61 -34.38 20.55
C ALA A 8 -0.70 -34.19 19.32
N MET A 9 -0.50 -35.25 18.52
CA MET A 9 0.33 -35.20 17.30
C MET A 9 -0.34 -34.41 16.17
N CYS A 10 -1.67 -34.55 15.98
CA CYS A 10 -2.42 -33.70 15.03
C CYS A 10 -2.41 -32.22 15.44
N LEU A 11 -2.51 -31.92 16.73
CA LEU A 11 -2.48 -30.54 17.22
C LEU A 11 -1.11 -29.88 17.02
N PHE A 12 -0.02 -30.63 17.20
CA PHE A 12 1.34 -30.17 16.91
C PHE A 12 1.57 -29.94 15.41
N LEU A 13 1.03 -30.81 14.55
CA LEU A 13 1.13 -30.66 13.09
C LEU A 13 0.34 -29.45 12.56
N LEU A 14 -0.80 -29.11 13.19
CA LEU A 14 -1.58 -27.93 12.84
C LEU A 14 -0.88 -26.62 13.25
N PHE A 15 -0.14 -26.61 14.37
CA PHE A 15 0.64 -25.45 14.80
C PHE A 15 1.88 -25.21 13.92
N ALA A 16 2.45 -26.27 13.35
CA ALA A 16 3.60 -26.18 12.45
C ALA A 16 3.27 -25.67 11.03
N MET A 17 1.98 -25.53 10.70
CA MET A 17 1.51 -24.95 9.42
C MET A 17 1.11 -23.48 9.54
N LEU A 18 1.29 -22.86 10.72
CA LEU A 18 1.20 -21.40 10.80
C LEU A 18 2.33 -20.82 9.95
N PRO A 19 2.04 -19.93 8.98
CA PRO A 19 3.12 -19.20 8.32
C PRO A 19 3.93 -18.51 9.41
N ASN A 20 5.23 -18.78 9.46
CA ASN A 20 6.15 -17.96 10.22
C ASN A 20 6.14 -16.58 9.56
N ALA A 21 5.18 -15.74 9.93
CA ALA A 21 5.32 -14.31 9.82
C ALA A 21 6.38 -13.91 10.85
N ALA A 22 7.65 -14.22 10.54
CA ALA A 22 8.73 -13.45 11.11
C ALA A 22 8.43 -12.02 10.66
N ALA A 23 8.01 -11.17 11.60
CA ALA A 23 7.96 -9.76 11.35
C ALA A 23 9.41 -9.37 11.04
N ALA A 24 9.66 -8.96 9.80
CA ALA A 24 10.88 -8.25 9.43
C ALA A 24 11.26 -7.29 10.53
N ASP A 25 12.50 -7.42 11.00
CA ASP A 25 13.15 -6.48 11.90
C ASP A 25 12.87 -5.06 11.39
N GLY A 26 11.98 -4.34 12.07
CA GLY A 26 11.42 -3.09 11.56
C GLY A 26 10.29 -2.57 12.43
N THR A 27 10.20 -1.25 12.54
CA THR A 27 9.09 -0.57 13.21
C THR A 27 7.85 -0.61 12.30
N ASP A 28 6.67 -0.80 12.88
CA ASP A 28 5.45 -0.72 12.09
C ASP A 28 5.26 0.67 11.48
N GLY A 29 4.78 0.70 10.24
CA GLY A 29 4.68 1.93 9.45
C GLY A 29 6.01 2.45 8.90
N GLU A 30 7.14 1.83 9.21
CA GLU A 30 8.45 2.17 8.64
C GLU A 30 8.85 1.16 7.56
N ASP A 31 9.12 1.66 6.36
CA ASP A 31 9.47 0.81 5.24
C ASP A 31 10.81 0.06 5.47
N ALA A 32 10.81 -1.23 5.19
CA ALA A 32 12.04 -2.01 5.11
C ALA A 32 12.69 -1.86 3.73
N ASN A 33 13.99 -1.59 3.72
CA ASN A 33 14.80 -1.38 2.51
C ASN A 33 16.05 -2.26 2.55
N PRO A 34 16.70 -2.51 1.39
CA PRO A 34 18.02 -3.12 1.35
C PRO A 34 19.00 -2.39 2.25
N THR A 35 19.64 -3.14 3.14
CA THR A 35 20.76 -2.67 3.96
C THR A 35 21.93 -3.64 3.74
N GLY A 36 23.16 -3.11 3.64
CA GLY A 36 24.34 -3.92 3.35
C GLY A 36 24.66 -4.01 1.84
N ASP A 37 25.42 -5.05 1.49
CA ASP A 37 25.95 -5.24 0.14
C ASP A 37 24.98 -6.09 -0.69
N VAL A 38 24.28 -5.45 -1.62
CA VAL A 38 23.34 -6.09 -2.55
C VAL A 38 23.69 -5.68 -3.98
N PRO A 39 23.47 -6.55 -5.00
CA PRO A 39 23.92 -6.29 -6.37
C PRO A 39 23.02 -5.31 -7.15
N PHE A 40 22.23 -4.50 -6.47
CA PHE A 40 21.27 -3.60 -7.08
C PHE A 40 20.99 -2.37 -6.19
N THR A 41 20.51 -1.31 -6.81
CA THR A 41 20.01 -0.10 -6.14
C THR A 41 18.53 0.07 -6.39
N VAL A 42 17.78 0.60 -5.41
CA VAL A 42 16.39 1.00 -5.60
C VAL A 42 16.36 2.41 -6.20
N GLU A 43 15.92 2.55 -7.44
CA GLU A 43 15.83 3.84 -8.13
C GLU A 43 14.50 4.55 -7.85
N GLU A 44 13.41 3.79 -7.85
CA GLU A 44 12.07 4.32 -7.57
C GLU A 44 11.32 3.32 -6.71
N ARG A 45 10.63 3.83 -5.69
CA ARG A 45 9.61 3.07 -4.96
C ARG A 45 8.54 4.02 -4.46
N THR A 46 7.29 3.77 -4.82
CA THR A 46 6.17 4.53 -4.27
C THR A 46 6.08 4.26 -2.78
N THR A 47 6.15 5.30 -1.94
CA THR A 47 5.97 5.16 -0.49
C THR A 47 5.38 6.45 0.12
N PRO A 48 4.40 6.33 1.05
CA PRO A 48 3.66 5.10 1.38
C PRO A 48 2.83 4.60 0.18
N SER A 49 2.44 3.33 0.20
CA SER A 49 1.50 2.77 -0.80
C SER A 49 0.06 3.17 -0.47
N GLN A 50 -0.84 3.20 -1.45
CA GLN A 50 -2.24 3.57 -1.22
C GLN A 50 -3.19 2.66 -2.01
N ASP A 51 -4.34 2.36 -1.40
CA ASP A 51 -5.38 1.52 -1.95
C ASP A 51 -5.87 2.11 -3.28
N GLY A 52 -5.97 1.29 -4.32
CA GLY A 52 -6.43 1.74 -5.65
C GLY A 52 -5.40 2.55 -6.44
N GLU A 53 -4.32 3.02 -5.81
CA GLU A 53 -3.25 3.76 -6.47
C GLU A 53 -2.15 2.85 -7.05
N LYS A 54 -1.44 3.35 -8.05
CA LYS A 54 -0.29 2.62 -8.60
C LYS A 54 0.89 2.67 -7.63
N TRP A 55 1.25 1.51 -7.09
CA TRP A 55 2.56 1.29 -6.49
C TRP A 55 3.57 0.93 -7.58
N LYS A 56 4.73 1.56 -7.55
CA LYS A 56 5.84 1.32 -8.48
C LYS A 56 7.08 0.88 -7.73
N LEU A 57 7.87 0.02 -8.36
CA LEU A 57 9.19 -0.38 -7.93
C LEU A 57 10.11 -0.44 -9.16
N SER A 58 11.24 0.27 -9.10
CA SER A 58 12.32 0.22 -10.07
C SER A 58 13.63 -0.06 -9.36
N VAL A 59 14.33 -1.12 -9.77
CA VAL A 59 15.67 -1.45 -9.27
C VAL A 59 16.65 -1.55 -10.41
N ALA A 60 17.83 -0.98 -10.26
CA ALA A 60 18.91 -1.07 -11.24
C ALA A 60 19.99 -2.02 -10.74
N ILE A 61 20.53 -2.86 -11.62
CA ILE A 61 21.73 -3.64 -11.30
C ILE A 61 22.90 -2.66 -11.09
N ASP A 62 23.68 -2.86 -10.04
CA ASP A 62 24.81 -2.02 -9.68
C ASP A 62 26.15 -2.78 -9.72
N GLY A 63 27.25 -2.04 -9.82
CA GLY A 63 28.62 -2.54 -9.71
C GLY A 63 29.00 -3.62 -10.73
N ASP A 64 29.82 -4.57 -10.29
CA ASP A 64 30.33 -5.66 -11.12
C ASP A 64 29.22 -6.58 -11.66
N ALA A 65 28.05 -6.59 -11.01
CA ALA A 65 26.91 -7.39 -11.43
C ALA A 65 26.34 -6.91 -12.78
N ALA A 66 26.43 -5.61 -13.08
CA ALA A 66 25.92 -5.00 -14.31
C ALA A 66 26.72 -5.44 -15.55
N THR A 67 28.00 -5.76 -15.38
CA THR A 67 28.88 -6.15 -16.49
C THR A 67 29.03 -7.66 -16.67
N ASN A 68 28.59 -8.46 -15.69
CA ASN A 68 28.85 -9.90 -15.64
C ASN A 68 27.62 -10.75 -15.97
N GLY A 69 26.62 -10.21 -16.66
CA GLY A 69 25.46 -10.98 -17.13
C GLY A 69 24.46 -11.39 -16.03
N THR A 70 24.50 -10.72 -14.87
CA THR A 70 23.52 -10.93 -13.80
C THR A 70 22.14 -10.50 -14.28
N THR A 71 21.10 -11.23 -13.88
CA THR A 71 19.71 -10.87 -14.12
C THR A 71 18.92 -10.83 -12.82
N LEU A 72 17.92 -9.95 -12.74
CA LEU A 72 17.05 -9.83 -11.58
C LEU A 72 15.65 -10.38 -11.88
N THR A 73 15.04 -11.00 -10.88
CA THR A 73 13.62 -11.30 -10.84
C THR A 73 13.01 -10.61 -9.63
N LEU A 74 11.97 -9.81 -9.85
CA LEU A 74 11.25 -9.14 -8.78
C LEU A 74 10.11 -10.03 -8.29
N THR A 75 9.95 -10.18 -6.98
CA THR A 75 8.76 -10.82 -6.42
C THR A 75 8.02 -9.83 -5.55
N THR A 76 6.70 -9.79 -5.64
CA THR A 76 5.86 -9.01 -4.74
C THR A 76 4.84 -9.89 -4.03
N GLN A 77 4.36 -9.43 -2.87
CA GLN A 77 3.25 -10.00 -2.14
C GLN A 77 2.48 -8.86 -1.47
N ILE A 78 1.16 -8.90 -1.52
CA ILE A 78 0.32 -7.88 -0.88
C ILE A 78 -0.36 -8.50 0.34
N CYS A 79 -0.35 -7.79 1.45
CA CYS A 79 -1.04 -8.19 2.67
C CYS A 79 -2.09 -7.15 3.04
N ILE A 80 -3.23 -7.60 3.54
CA ILE A 80 -4.36 -6.77 3.97
C ILE A 80 -4.42 -6.64 5.49
N ASN A 81 -5.12 -5.63 6.00
CA ASN A 81 -5.19 -5.29 7.43
C ASN A 81 -5.77 -6.41 8.32
N SER A 82 -6.46 -7.38 7.73
CA SER A 82 -6.88 -8.61 8.44
C SER A 82 -5.72 -9.59 8.73
N GLY A 83 -4.51 -9.31 8.26
CA GLY A 83 -3.31 -10.16 8.40
C GLY A 83 -3.20 -11.26 7.33
N VAL A 84 -4.10 -11.30 6.35
CA VAL A 84 -4.04 -12.24 5.22
C VAL A 84 -3.14 -11.66 4.13
N CYS A 85 -2.29 -12.50 3.55
CA CYS A 85 -1.44 -12.13 2.41
C CYS A 85 -1.80 -12.98 1.19
N ASP A 86 -1.77 -12.35 0.02
CA ASP A 86 -1.87 -13.05 -1.26
C ASP A 86 -0.63 -13.94 -1.48
N PRO A 87 -0.72 -14.99 -2.32
CA PRO A 87 0.46 -15.74 -2.74
C PRO A 87 1.50 -14.81 -3.40
N PRO A 88 2.81 -15.00 -3.13
CA PRO A 88 3.85 -14.23 -3.82
C PRO A 88 3.83 -14.43 -5.33
N ILE A 89 4.06 -13.33 -6.07
CA ILE A 89 4.07 -13.31 -7.53
C ILE A 89 5.48 -12.95 -8.01
N ASN A 90 6.09 -13.85 -8.78
CA ASN A 90 7.33 -13.56 -9.50
C ASN A 90 7.00 -12.79 -10.77
N HIS A 91 7.65 -11.65 -10.97
CA HIS A 91 7.52 -10.83 -12.16
C HIS A 91 8.75 -11.04 -13.04
N GLU A 92 8.51 -11.60 -14.22
CA GLU A 92 9.51 -11.69 -15.28
C GLU A 92 9.58 -10.32 -16.00
N VAL A 93 10.35 -9.41 -15.42
CA VAL A 93 10.57 -8.07 -15.97
C VAL A 93 11.85 -8.07 -16.80
N THR A 94 11.78 -7.56 -18.03
CA THR A 94 12.97 -7.35 -18.86
C THR A 94 13.68 -6.08 -18.41
N ALA A 95 14.99 -6.14 -18.28
CA ALA A 95 15.79 -4.95 -18.00
C ALA A 95 15.72 -3.95 -19.15
N ASP A 96 15.51 -2.68 -18.82
CA ASP A 96 15.75 -1.54 -19.71
C ASP A 96 16.99 -0.80 -19.21
N GLU A 97 18.05 -0.81 -20.01
CA GLU A 97 19.37 -0.24 -19.63
C GLU A 97 19.93 -0.73 -18.26
N GLY A 98 19.53 -1.93 -17.81
CA GLY A 98 19.94 -2.49 -16.50
C GLY A 98 18.93 -2.25 -15.38
N THR A 99 17.86 -1.51 -15.63
CA THR A 99 16.76 -1.23 -14.69
C THR A 99 15.58 -2.17 -14.91
N TYR A 100 15.07 -2.72 -13.81
CA TYR A 100 13.90 -3.59 -13.73
C TYR A 100 12.78 -2.84 -13.04
N SER A 101 11.73 -2.50 -13.78
CA SER A 101 10.59 -1.73 -13.29
C SER A 101 9.30 -2.53 -13.35
N LEU A 102 8.52 -2.48 -12.27
CA LEU A 102 7.15 -3.00 -12.23
C LEU A 102 6.19 -1.98 -11.61
N SER A 103 4.91 -2.16 -11.90
CA SER A 103 3.83 -1.43 -11.24
C SER A 103 2.65 -2.35 -11.00
N LEU A 104 2.02 -2.21 -9.83
CA LEU A 104 0.79 -2.90 -9.45
C LEU A 104 -0.12 -1.94 -8.70
N THR A 105 -1.38 -2.32 -8.53
CA THR A 105 -2.37 -1.56 -7.77
C THR A 105 -2.80 -2.39 -6.57
N PRO A 106 -2.47 -1.97 -5.33
CA PRO A 106 -2.96 -2.65 -4.14
C PRO A 106 -4.49 -2.61 -4.06
N PRO A 107 -5.13 -3.71 -3.61
CA PRO A 107 -6.56 -3.73 -3.38
C PRO A 107 -6.93 -2.84 -2.18
N GLY A 108 -8.23 -2.65 -1.96
CA GLY A 108 -8.71 -2.01 -0.73
C GLY A 108 -8.32 -2.79 0.52
N ASP A 109 -8.12 -2.06 1.61
CA ASP A 109 -7.73 -2.56 2.93
C ASP A 109 -6.32 -3.20 2.94
N HIS A 110 -5.43 -2.83 2.01
CA HIS A 110 -4.05 -3.32 2.03
C HIS A 110 -3.25 -2.65 3.16
N SER A 111 -2.46 -3.46 3.87
CA SER A 111 -1.62 -3.03 4.98
C SER A 111 -0.22 -2.66 4.49
N TYR A 112 0.34 -3.47 3.59
CA TYR A 112 1.66 -3.26 3.02
C TYR A 112 1.87 -4.09 1.75
N VAL A 113 2.87 -3.68 0.96
CA VAL A 113 3.40 -4.43 -0.18
C VAL A 113 4.78 -4.95 0.21
N ASN A 114 4.90 -6.26 0.30
CA ASN A 114 6.17 -6.97 0.42
C ASN A 114 6.82 -7.10 -0.96
N TRP A 115 8.14 -6.97 -1.00
CA TRP A 115 8.92 -7.19 -2.21
C TRP A 115 10.29 -7.79 -1.93
N ARG A 116 10.85 -8.50 -2.90
CA ARG A 116 12.20 -9.08 -2.86
C ARG A 116 12.80 -9.13 -4.25
N VAL A 117 14.11 -9.29 -4.29
CA VAL A 117 14.87 -9.42 -5.53
C VAL A 117 15.61 -10.75 -5.51
N LYS A 118 15.43 -11.56 -6.54
CA LYS A 118 16.29 -12.71 -6.80
C LYS A 118 17.31 -12.32 -7.86
N ALA A 119 18.59 -12.40 -7.54
CA ALA A 119 19.67 -12.29 -8.51
C ALA A 119 20.00 -13.68 -9.07
N THR A 120 20.20 -13.77 -10.38
CA THR A 120 20.73 -14.96 -11.06
C THR A 120 22.02 -14.55 -11.77
N TYR A 121 23.14 -15.15 -11.39
CA TYR A 121 24.46 -14.82 -11.89
C TYR A 121 24.81 -15.63 -13.15
N ALA A 122 25.92 -15.29 -13.81
CA ALA A 122 26.33 -15.95 -15.07
C ALA A 122 26.68 -17.45 -14.94
N ASP A 123 26.93 -17.94 -13.72
CA ASP A 123 27.15 -19.36 -13.43
C ASP A 123 25.87 -20.09 -13.00
N ASP A 124 24.70 -19.47 -13.21
CA ASP A 124 23.37 -19.93 -12.81
C ASP A 124 23.15 -20.06 -11.29
N SER A 125 24.10 -19.59 -10.46
CA SER A 125 23.87 -19.45 -9.03
C SER A 125 22.86 -18.34 -8.76
N THR A 126 22.15 -18.44 -7.63
CA THR A 126 21.08 -17.50 -7.29
C THR A 126 21.08 -17.12 -5.83
N ASP A 127 20.90 -15.83 -5.56
CA ASP A 127 20.70 -15.27 -4.23
C ASP A 127 19.36 -14.53 -4.16
N ILE A 128 18.73 -14.55 -3.00
CA ILE A 128 17.44 -13.87 -2.74
C ILE A 128 17.68 -12.79 -1.69
N PHE A 129 17.20 -11.58 -1.97
CA PHE A 129 17.39 -10.40 -1.14
C PHE A 129 16.03 -9.79 -0.73
N PRO A 130 15.76 -9.63 0.57
CA PRO A 130 16.57 -10.16 1.68
C PRO A 130 16.44 -11.70 1.77
N ASP A 131 17.39 -12.35 2.44
CA ASP A 131 17.29 -13.80 2.72
C ASP A 131 16.33 -14.03 3.90
N GLY A 132 15.38 -14.93 3.75
CA GLY A 132 14.38 -15.31 4.76
C GLY A 132 13.17 -14.37 4.91
N ASP A 133 13.34 -13.05 4.72
CA ASP A 133 12.29 -12.05 4.94
C ASP A 133 11.88 -11.29 3.66
N TRP A 134 11.22 -10.14 3.83
CA TRP A 134 10.80 -9.23 2.77
C TRP A 134 11.26 -7.81 3.03
N TYR A 135 11.59 -7.10 1.96
CA TYR A 135 11.47 -5.64 1.99
C TYR A 135 9.99 -5.27 1.99
N LYS A 136 9.67 -4.11 2.55
CA LYS A 136 8.28 -3.74 2.85
C LYS A 136 8.04 -2.28 2.54
N THR A 137 6.91 -2.02 1.89
CA THR A 137 6.33 -0.67 1.79
C THR A 137 4.99 -0.64 2.51
N TRP A 138 4.87 0.20 3.52
CA TRP A 138 3.63 0.35 4.27
C TRP A 138 2.57 1.12 3.51
N SER A 139 1.31 0.83 3.81
CA SER A 139 0.17 1.59 3.31
C SER A 139 0.07 2.96 4.01
N THR A 140 -0.57 3.90 3.35
CA THR A 140 -1.05 5.14 3.98
C THR A 140 -2.08 4.88 5.09
N CYS A 141 -2.69 3.69 5.11
CA CYS A 141 -3.47 3.18 6.24
C CYS A 141 -3.18 1.69 6.46
N TYR A 142 -2.58 1.35 7.59
CA TYR A 142 -2.25 -0.02 7.96
C TYR A 142 -2.79 -0.37 9.34
N PHE A 143 -3.06 -1.63 9.61
CA PHE A 143 -3.45 -2.14 10.91
C PHE A 143 -2.32 -2.98 11.52
N THR A 144 -1.86 -2.60 12.70
CA THR A 144 -0.87 -3.33 13.48
C THR A 144 -1.22 -3.25 14.96
N ASP A 145 -0.88 -4.30 15.72
CA ASP A 145 -1.03 -4.31 17.20
C ASP A 145 -2.41 -3.86 17.73
N GLY A 146 -3.47 -4.06 16.95
CA GLY A 146 -4.84 -3.70 17.33
C GLY A 146 -5.27 -2.28 16.98
N GLU A 147 -4.41 -1.48 16.33
CA GLU A 147 -4.66 -0.08 16.01
C GLU A 147 -4.36 0.22 14.53
N TYR A 148 -5.11 1.17 13.96
CA TYR A 148 -4.83 1.70 12.62
C TYR A 148 -3.77 2.81 12.70
N GLY A 149 -2.75 2.71 11.87
CA GLY A 149 -1.68 3.70 11.69
C GLY A 149 -1.58 4.20 10.25
N GLY A 150 -0.79 5.25 10.06
CA GLY A 150 -0.62 5.93 8.78
C GLY A 150 -1.44 7.22 8.65
N ILE A 151 -1.19 7.96 7.57
CA ILE A 151 -1.79 9.29 7.35
C ILE A 151 -3.30 9.26 7.10
N HIS A 152 -3.84 8.11 6.68
CA HIS A 152 -5.25 7.92 6.38
C HIS A 152 -5.96 7.03 7.43
N ALA A 153 -5.32 6.73 8.56
CA ALA A 153 -5.97 6.07 9.67
C ALA A 153 -6.93 7.04 10.40
N SER A 154 -8.18 6.63 10.57
CA SER A 154 -9.21 7.39 11.28
C SER A 154 -10.01 6.48 12.21
N GLY A 155 -9.78 6.62 13.52
CA GLY A 155 -10.44 5.81 14.54
C GLY A 155 -10.18 4.32 14.35
N ASN A 156 -11.21 3.59 13.90
CA ASN A 156 -11.18 2.14 13.74
C ASN A 156 -11.17 1.70 12.26
N GLY A 157 -10.64 2.53 11.36
CA GLY A 157 -10.57 2.18 9.95
C GLY A 157 -9.71 3.14 9.12
N CYS A 158 -9.81 2.96 7.80
CA CYS A 158 -9.11 3.76 6.81
C CYS A 158 -10.05 4.74 6.11
N GLU A 159 -9.67 6.01 6.08
CA GLU A 159 -10.31 7.08 5.31
C GLU A 159 -9.39 7.45 4.14
N ILE A 160 -9.34 6.60 3.11
CA ILE A 160 -8.55 6.81 1.91
C ILE A 160 -9.28 7.79 0.98
N PRO A 161 -8.63 8.87 0.49
CA PRO A 161 -9.22 9.70 -0.56
C PRO A 161 -9.39 8.85 -1.82
N SER A 162 -10.62 8.69 -2.29
CA SER A 162 -10.91 8.00 -3.54
C SER A 162 -10.67 8.94 -4.73
N GLU A 163 -9.94 8.48 -5.75
CA GLU A 163 -9.83 9.14 -7.07
C GLU A 163 -11.10 8.98 -7.93
N GLU A 164 -12.26 8.76 -7.32
CA GLU A 164 -13.55 8.74 -8.00
C GLU A 164 -14.37 9.92 -7.49
N GLU A 165 -14.73 10.79 -8.44
CA GLU A 165 -15.36 12.09 -8.31
C GLU A 165 -14.38 13.25 -7.99
N SER A 166 -14.01 13.97 -9.06
CA SER A 166 -13.79 15.41 -9.01
C SER A 166 -14.97 16.07 -8.29
N PHE A 167 -14.92 16.13 -6.95
CA PHE A 167 -15.87 16.84 -6.15
C PHE A 167 -15.81 18.30 -6.59
N LEU A 168 -16.88 18.73 -7.26
CA LEU A 168 -17.24 20.13 -7.47
C LEU A 168 -16.86 20.91 -6.21
N PRO A 169 -16.21 22.08 -6.33
CA PRO A 169 -15.76 22.84 -5.17
C PRO A 169 -16.97 23.12 -4.28
N PHE A 170 -17.06 22.39 -3.17
CA PHE A 170 -17.97 22.67 -2.08
C PHE A 170 -17.43 23.89 -1.33
N ILE A 171 -17.44 25.04 -2.02
CA ILE A 171 -17.48 26.32 -1.34
C ILE A 171 -18.90 26.40 -0.80
N GLY A 172 -19.00 26.30 0.53
CA GLY A 172 -20.25 26.45 1.25
C GLY A 172 -20.97 27.74 0.86
N VAL A 173 -21.96 27.62 -0.03
CA VAL A 173 -23.00 28.62 -0.18
C VAL A 173 -24.18 28.12 0.63
N SER A 174 -24.21 28.55 1.88
CA SER A 174 -25.36 28.40 2.75
C SER A 174 -26.60 28.95 2.05
N LEU A 175 -27.63 28.12 1.97
CA LEU A 175 -28.99 28.50 1.62
C LEU A 175 -29.44 29.69 2.49
N LEU A 176 -29.63 30.87 1.89
CA LEU A 176 -30.43 31.94 2.48
C LEU A 176 -31.65 32.18 1.60
N ALA A 177 -32.69 31.40 1.86
CA ALA A 177 -34.04 31.73 1.44
C ALA A 177 -34.59 32.82 2.38
N THR A 178 -34.39 34.09 2.03
CA THR A 178 -35.12 35.20 2.67
C THR A 178 -36.34 35.55 1.82
N SER A 179 -37.49 35.02 2.21
CA SER A 179 -38.80 35.50 1.79
C SER A 179 -39.11 36.82 2.52
N ILE A 180 -39.18 37.93 1.77
CA ILE A 180 -39.80 39.16 2.26
C ILE A 180 -41.01 39.44 1.38
N GLY A 181 -42.17 39.03 1.89
CA GLY A 181 -43.45 39.60 1.49
C GLY A 181 -43.89 40.59 2.57
N VAL A 182 -43.95 41.89 2.23
CA VAL A 182 -44.82 42.85 2.91
C VAL A 182 -45.39 43.81 1.87
N ALA A 183 -46.70 43.74 1.72
CA ALA A 183 -47.52 44.73 1.03
C ALA A 183 -47.64 46.01 1.88
N GLY A 184 -47.59 47.17 1.24
CA GLY A 184 -47.79 48.47 1.89
C GLY A 184 -48.37 49.50 0.92
N LEU A 185 -49.71 49.61 0.92
CA LEU A 185 -50.46 50.73 0.36
C LEU A 185 -50.11 52.05 1.06
N ALA A 186 -49.96 53.13 0.28
CA ALA A 186 -50.23 54.51 0.71
C ALA A 186 -50.62 55.34 -0.53
N ILE A 187 -51.91 55.40 -0.89
CA ILE A 187 -52.88 56.45 -0.55
C ILE A 187 -52.50 57.86 -1.09
N ALA A 188 -53.23 58.23 -2.13
CA ALA A 188 -53.78 59.55 -2.48
C ALA A 188 -52.94 60.82 -2.29
N ARG A 189 -52.60 61.44 -3.43
CA ARG A 189 -52.61 62.91 -3.56
C ARG A 189 -53.75 63.34 -4.51
N ARG A 190 -54.91 63.61 -3.92
CA ARG A 190 -55.83 64.68 -4.35
C ARG A 190 -55.81 65.67 -3.16
N THR A 191 -55.70 66.99 -3.27
CA THR A 191 -56.56 67.91 -4.01
C THR A 191 -56.04 69.35 -3.83
N LYS A 192 -56.17 70.21 -4.86
CA LYS A 192 -56.68 71.62 -4.87
C LYS A 192 -56.24 72.25 -6.19
N VAL A 193 -57.12 72.55 -7.16
CA VAL A 193 -58.14 73.64 -7.16
C VAL A 193 -57.52 74.98 -6.79
N ASN A 194 -57.17 75.75 -7.82
CA ASN A 194 -57.74 77.08 -8.07
C ASN A 194 -57.83 77.30 -9.57
#